data_AF-A0A371G938-F1
#
_entry.id   AF-A0A371G938-F1
#
_cell.length_a   1.000
_cell.length_b   1.000
_cell.length_c   1.000
_cell.angle_alpha   90.00
_cell.angle_beta   90.00
_cell.angle_gamma   90.00
#
_symmetry.space_group_name_H-M   'P 1'
#
loop_
_entity.id
_entity.type
_entity.pdbx_description
1 polymer ?
#
loop_
_entity_poly.entity_id
_entity_poly.type
_entity_poly.pdbx_seq_one_letter_code
_entity_poly.pdbx_strand_id
1 'polypeptide(L)'
;MVYDQARKERKLQLHKLEELRLKAYKNSRIYKQKVKQFHDHQILRKEFKVLLFNSILKFIAVKLCSRWENPFVFTNIFPYGAVELRDEASNKIFQVNGH
;
A
#
# COMPACT_ATOMS: atom_id res chain seq x y z
N MET A 1 -6.85 -23.21 54.51
CA MET A 1 -7.96 -22.41 53.96
C MET A 1 -7.48 -21.17 53.17
N VAL A 2 -6.56 -20.34 53.68
CA VAL A 2 -6.07 -19.12 52.96
C VAL A 2 -5.28 -19.43 51.68
N TYR A 3 -4.47 -20.48 51.67
CA TYR A 3 -3.65 -20.87 50.51
C TYR A 3 -4.46 -21.31 49.28
N ASP A 4 -5.61 -21.95 49.47
CA ASP A 4 -6.51 -22.35 48.37
C ASP A 4 -7.20 -21.15 47.72
N GLN A 5 -7.52 -20.12 48.50
CA GLN A 5 -8.12 -18.88 47.99
C GLN A 5 -7.13 -18.12 47.11
N ALA A 6 -5.89 -17.94 47.58
CA ALA A 6 -4.83 -17.30 46.80
C ALA A 6 -4.51 -18.07 45.49
N ARG A 7 -4.60 -19.41 45.51
CA ARG A 7 -4.43 -20.24 44.31
C ARG A 7 -5.53 -20.02 43.27
N LYS A 8 -6.79 -19.93 43.72
CA LYS A 8 -7.93 -19.66 42.84
C LYS A 8 -7.87 -18.27 42.22
N GLU A 9 -7.47 -17.26 42.99
CA GLU A 9 -7.30 -15.88 42.51
C GLU A 9 -6.20 -15.77 41.45
N ARG A 10 -5.04 -16.41 41.66
CA ARG A 10 -3.98 -16.49 40.65
C ARG A 10 -4.46 -17.15 39.36
N LYS A 11 -5.21 -18.25 39.46
CA LYS A 11 -5.78 -18.94 38.29
C LYS A 11 -6.74 -18.02 37.51
N LEU A 12 -7.58 -17.26 38.22
CA LEU A 12 -8.49 -16.30 37.59
C LEU A 12 -7.74 -15.16 36.91
N GLN A 13 -6.68 -14.63 37.53
CA GLN A 13 -5.84 -13.60 36.93
C GLN A 13 -5.15 -14.09 35.65
N LEU A 14 -4.63 -15.32 35.64
CA LEU A 14 -4.02 -15.92 34.46
C LEU A 14 -5.03 -16.06 33.30
N HIS A 15 -6.24 -16.52 33.57
CA HIS A 15 -7.29 -16.59 32.54
C HIS A 15 -7.64 -15.21 31.98
N LYS A 16 -7.75 -14.17 32.83
CA LYS A 16 -7.98 -12.80 32.36
C LYS A 16 -6.85 -12.31 31.43
N LEU A 17 -5.60 -12.59 31.76
CA LEU A 17 -4.46 -12.23 30.91
C LEU A 17 -4.49 -12.95 29.56
N GLU A 18 -4.86 -14.24 29.56
CA GLU A 18 -4.97 -15.04 28.34
C GLU A 18 -6.10 -14.53 27.42
N GLU A 19 -7.24 -14.15 27.99
CA GLU A 19 -8.34 -13.51 27.25
C GLU A 19 -7.93 -12.18 26.63
N LEU A 20 -7.23 -11.33 27.39
CA LEU A 20 -6.71 -10.05 26.88
C LEU A 20 -5.74 -10.27 25.72
N ARG A 21 -4.84 -11.24 25.85
CA ARG A 21 -3.89 -11.61 24.79
C ARG A 21 -4.61 -12.10 23.54
N LEU A 22 -5.59 -13.00 23.69
CA LEU A 22 -6.36 -13.52 22.57
C LEU A 22 -7.16 -12.41 21.87
N LYS A 23 -7.75 -11.49 22.65
CA LYS A 23 -8.48 -10.33 22.13
C LYS A 23 -7.55 -9.41 21.34
N ALA A 24 -6.35 -9.13 21.86
CA ALA A 24 -5.35 -8.32 21.15
C ALA A 24 -4.94 -8.94 19.81
N TYR A 25 -4.65 -10.25 19.77
CA TYR A 25 -4.31 -10.92 18.52
C TYR A 25 -5.47 -10.94 17.51
N LYS A 26 -6.69 -11.21 17.96
CA LYS A 26 -7.89 -11.14 17.10
C LYS A 26 -8.04 -9.75 16.50
N ASN A 27 -7.94 -8.70 17.33
CA ASN A 27 -8.03 -7.31 16.87
C ASN A 27 -6.92 -6.96 15.86
N SER A 28 -5.68 -7.36 16.13
CA SER A 28 -4.56 -7.16 15.20
C SER A 28 -4.79 -7.87 13.85
N ARG A 29 -5.27 -9.12 13.89
CA ARG A 29 -5.58 -9.88 12.67
C ARG A 29 -6.69 -9.22 11.86
N ILE A 30 -7.76 -8.76 12.50
CA ILE A 30 -8.87 -8.05 11.85
C ILE A 30 -8.34 -6.75 11.21
N TYR A 31 -7.53 -5.97 11.93
CA TYR A 31 -6.95 -4.75 11.40
C TYR A 31 -6.11 -5.01 10.15
N LYS A 32 -5.19 -5.99 10.21
CA LYS A 32 -4.35 -6.38 9.07
C LYS A 32 -5.19 -6.82 7.88
N GLN A 33 -6.26 -7.59 8.11
CA GLN A 33 -7.16 -8.03 7.06
C GLN A 33 -7.90 -6.85 6.40
N LYS A 34 -8.39 -5.89 7.19
CA LYS A 34 -9.04 -4.69 6.66
C LYS A 34 -8.09 -3.82 5.83
N VAL A 35 -6.87 -3.61 6.31
CA VAL A 35 -5.85 -2.85 5.57
C VAL A 35 -5.48 -3.56 4.26
N LYS A 36 -5.32 -4.89 4.29
CA LYS A 36 -5.07 -5.67 3.09
C LYS A 36 -6.22 -5.54 2.09
N GLN A 37 -7.47 -5.69 2.54
CA GLN A 37 -8.65 -5.51 1.68
C GLN A 37 -8.71 -4.12 1.06
N PHE A 38 -8.42 -3.07 1.83
CA PHE A 38 -8.37 -1.71 1.31
C PHE A 38 -7.27 -1.53 0.27
N HIS A 39 -6.07 -2.06 0.52
CA HIS A 39 -4.95 -2.00 -0.41
C HIS A 39 -5.24 -2.78 -1.71
N ASP A 40 -5.71 -4.02 -1.60
CA ASP A 40 -6.08 -4.84 -2.75
C ASP A 40 -7.20 -4.17 -3.57
N HIS A 41 -8.16 -3.53 -2.90
CA HIS A 41 -9.21 -2.76 -3.57
C HIS A 41 -8.68 -1.52 -4.31
N GLN A 42 -7.69 -0.81 -3.75
CA GLN A 42 -7.02 0.28 -4.46
C GLN A 42 -6.21 -0.23 -5.66
N ILE A 43 -5.56 -1.40 -5.53
CA ILE A 43 -4.90 -2.06 -6.67
C ILE A 43 -5.90 -2.37 -7.78
N LEU A 44 -7.06 -2.95 -7.42
CA LEU A 44 -8.11 -3.28 -8.39
C LEU A 44 -8.73 -2.04 -9.06
N ARG A 45 -8.82 -0.91 -8.34
CA ARG A 45 -9.27 0.36 -8.91
C ARG A 45 -8.27 0.96 -9.90
N LYS A 46 -6.99 0.53 -9.88
CA LYS A 46 -5.89 1.09 -10.68
C LYS A 46 -5.72 2.61 -10.54
N GLU A 47 -6.26 3.23 -9.50
CA GLU A 47 -6.21 4.68 -9.26
C GLU A 47 -4.85 5.10 -8.66
N PHE A 48 -3.75 4.65 -9.28
CA PHE A 48 -2.42 5.06 -8.87
C PHE A 48 -2.01 6.33 -9.59
N LYS A 49 -1.62 7.33 -8.80
CA LYS A 49 -0.94 8.51 -9.31
C LYS A 49 0.55 8.21 -9.40
N VAL A 50 1.12 8.28 -10.59
CA VAL A 50 2.53 8.01 -10.89
C VAL A 50 3.19 9.25 -11.49
N LEU A 51 4.45 9.50 -11.14
CA LEU A 51 5.24 10.57 -11.75
C LEU A 51 6.00 10.00 -12.94
N LEU A 52 5.97 10.71 -14.08
CA LEU A 52 6.73 10.31 -15.26
C LEU A 52 8.15 10.90 -15.19
N PHE A 53 9.16 10.05 -15.32
CA PHE A 53 10.53 10.51 -15.48
C PHE A 53 10.80 10.84 -16.95
N ASN A 54 11.04 12.11 -17.25
CA ASN A 54 11.39 12.57 -18.58
C ASN A 54 12.88 12.96 -18.64
N SER A 55 13.67 12.20 -19.40
CA SER A 55 15.06 12.50 -19.69
C SER A 55 15.20 12.98 -21.14
N ILE A 56 15.50 14.27 -21.31
CA ILE A 56 15.72 14.87 -22.62
C ILE A 56 17.22 15.09 -22.82
N LEU A 57 17.80 14.47 -23.85
CA LEU A 57 19.17 14.74 -24.26
C LEU A 57 19.21 15.97 -25.16
N LYS A 58 19.88 17.03 -24.72
CA LYS A 58 20.11 18.22 -25.54
C LYS A 58 21.48 18.11 -26.21
N PHE A 59 21.52 17.65 -27.46
CA PHE A 59 22.76 17.52 -28.25
C PHE A 59 23.55 18.83 -28.33
N ILE A 60 22.84 19.96 -28.48
CA ILE A 60 23.44 21.30 -28.55
C ILE A 60 24.14 21.70 -27.24
N ALA A 61 23.67 21.18 -26.10
CA ALA A 61 24.20 21.55 -24.78
C ALA A 61 25.12 20.48 -24.18
N VAL A 62 25.37 19.35 -24.87
CA VAL A 62 26.08 18.16 -24.36
C VAL A 62 25.62 17.79 -22.94
N LYS A 63 24.32 17.97 -22.65
CA LYS A 63 23.78 17.82 -21.29
C LYS A 63 22.47 17.06 -21.33
N LEU A 64 22.38 16.09 -20.43
CA LEU A 64 21.13 15.42 -20.12
C LEU A 64 20.31 16.29 -19.18
N CYS A 65 19.06 16.57 -19.54
CA CYS A 65 18.10 17.24 -18.67
C CYS A 65 17.06 16.22 -18.23
N SER A 66 17.16 15.75 -16.98
CA SER A 66 16.14 14.91 -16.34
C SER A 66 15.15 15.75 -15.54
N ARG A 67 13.85 15.46 -15.69
CA ARG A 67 12.77 16.09 -14.93
C ARG A 67 11.74 15.03 -14.55
N TRP A 68 11.17 15.17 -13.36
CA TRP A 68 9.94 14.48 -13.00
C TRP A 68 8.77 15.35 -13.44
N GLU A 69 7.90 14.79 -14.25
CA GLU A 69 6.68 15.44 -14.70
C GLU A 69 5.53 15.18 -13.73
N ASN A 70 4.41 15.87 -13.98
CA ASN A 70 3.22 15.89 -13.14
C ASN A 70 2.68 14.49 -12.79
N PRO A 71 1.81 14.38 -11.78
CA PRO A 71 1.16 13.10 -11.45
C PRO A 71 0.19 12.69 -12.56
N PHE A 72 0.35 11.48 -13.08
CA PHE A 72 -0.54 10.84 -14.06
C PHE A 72 -1.29 9.68 -13.43
N VAL A 73 -2.50 9.40 -13.91
CA VAL A 73 -3.30 8.25 -13.48
C VAL A 73 -2.97 7.03 -14.33
N PHE A 74 -2.66 5.94 -13.66
CA PHE A 74 -2.42 4.65 -14.29
C PHE A 74 -3.72 4.07 -14.88
N THR A 75 -3.72 3.67 -16.15
CA THR A 75 -4.93 3.12 -16.80
C THR A 75 -4.78 1.62 -17.13
N ASN A 76 -3.74 1.21 -17.86
CA ASN A 76 -3.53 -0.17 -18.28
C ASN A 76 -2.06 -0.59 -18.30
N ILE A 77 -1.80 -1.88 -18.02
CA ILE A 77 -0.51 -2.55 -18.24
C ILE A 77 -0.69 -3.47 -19.45
N PHE A 78 0.21 -3.41 -20.42
CA PHE A 78 0.26 -4.32 -21.55
C PHE A 78 1.15 -5.54 -21.24
N PRO A 79 0.94 -6.70 -21.90
CA PRO A 79 1.70 -7.93 -21.66
C PRO A 79 3.23 -7.77 -21.79
N TYR A 80 3.68 -6.76 -22.55
CA TYR A 80 5.10 -6.47 -22.82
C TYR A 80 5.67 -5.34 -21.96
N GLY A 81 5.02 -5.01 -20.83
CA GLY A 81 5.50 -4.01 -19.88
C GLY A 81 5.17 -2.56 -20.24
N ALA A 82 4.67 -2.27 -21.45
CA ALA A 82 4.17 -0.93 -21.75
C ALA A 82 3.00 -0.55 -20.81
N VAL A 83 2.92 0.73 -20.45
CA VAL A 83 1.95 1.27 -19.50
C VAL A 83 1.20 2.42 -20.16
N GLU A 84 -0.12 2.45 -19.99
CA GLU A 84 -0.99 3.56 -20.36
C GLU A 84 -1.21 4.49 -19.17
N LEU A 85 -0.84 5.76 -19.35
CA LEU A 85 -1.02 6.84 -18.40
C LEU A 85 -2.04 7.85 -18.91
N ARG A 86 -2.83 8.42 -18.01
CA ARG A 86 -3.79 9.49 -18.31
C ARG A 86 -3.46 10.72 -17.48
N ASP A 87 -3.42 11.88 -18.10
CA ASP A 87 -3.35 13.16 -17.41
C ASP A 87 -4.74 13.56 -16.90
N GLU A 88 -4.86 13.90 -15.62
CA GLU A 88 -6.12 14.39 -15.03
C GLU A 88 -6.54 15.76 -15.58
N ALA A 89 -5.59 16.63 -15.90
CA ALA A 89 -5.90 18.00 -16.31
C ALA A 89 -6.34 18.09 -17.77
N SER A 90 -5.64 17.39 -18.66
CA SER A 90 -5.90 17.41 -20.11
C SER A 90 -6.71 16.21 -20.61
N ASN A 91 -6.97 15.21 -19.76
CA ASN A 91 -7.57 13.91 -20.12
C ASN A 91 -6.83 13.19 -21.27
N LYS A 92 -5.57 13.57 -21.53
CA LYS A 92 -4.74 12.99 -22.59
C LYS A 92 -4.13 11.67 -22.12
N ILE A 93 -4.12 10.69 -23.02
CA ILE A 93 -3.57 9.36 -22.75
C ILE A 93 -2.21 9.24 -23.44
N PHE A 94 -1.25 8.65 -22.74
CA PHE A 94 0.11 8.41 -23.21
C PHE A 94 0.51 6.97 -22.92
N GLN A 95 1.19 6.33 -23.87
CA GLN A 95 1.81 5.03 -23.65
C GLN A 95 3.29 5.24 -23.35
N VAL A 96 3.75 4.70 -22.23
CA VAL A 96 5.14 4.78 -21.78
C VAL A 96 5.69 3.37 -21.59
N ASN A 97 7.00 3.23 -21.64
CA ASN A 97 7.65 1.97 -21.30
C ASN A 97 7.55 1.76 -19.79
N GLY A 98 6.95 0.65 -19.36
CA GLY A 98 7.09 0.17 -17.98
C GLY A 98 8.27 -0.79 -17.90
N HIS A 99 9.04 -0.66 -16.82
CA HIS A 99 10.22 -1.48 -16.55
C HIS A 99 9.88 -2.60 -15.57
#